data_AF-A0A8S1EVI5-F1
#
_entry.id   AF-A0A8S1EVI5-F1
#
_cell.length_a   1.000
_cell.length_b   1.000
_cell.length_c   1.000
_cell.angle_alpha   90.00
_cell.angle_beta   90.00
_cell.angle_gamma   90.00
#
_symmetry.space_group_name_H-M   'P 1'
#
loop_
_entity.id
_entity.type
_entity.pdbx_description
1 polymer ?
#
loop_
_entity_poly.entity_id
_entity_poly.type
_entity_poly.pdbx_seq_one_letter_code
_entity_poly.pdbx_strand_id
1 'polypeptide(L)'
;MRSCGETVVCAFLSSFDPPVINDHTGTFALKCPLPTDTPIEIGDLYLFLFQFNSELGQYRCCRMTPIPRVLYSVYQKILSDYRSSRNKSMK
;
A
#
# COMPACT_ATOMS: atom_id res chain seq x y z
N MET A 1 -11.70 9.34 -19.39
CA MET A 1 -10.71 9.86 -18.42
C MET A 1 -10.12 8.64 -17.71
N ARG A 2 -8.89 8.22 -18.06
CA ARG A 2 -8.26 7.03 -17.47
C ARG A 2 -7.91 7.38 -16.03
N SER A 3 -8.65 6.84 -15.07
CA SER A 3 -8.38 6.99 -13.63
C SER A 3 -6.89 6.74 -13.36
N CYS A 4 -6.17 7.75 -12.86
CA CYS A 4 -4.78 7.60 -12.40
C CYS A 4 -4.71 6.35 -11.50
N GLY A 5 -3.74 5.47 -11.77
CA GLY A 5 -3.68 4.15 -11.16
C GLY A 5 -3.44 4.23 -9.66
N GLU A 6 -4.52 4.22 -8.90
CA GLU A 6 -4.50 4.08 -7.44
C GLU A 6 -4.52 2.60 -7.07
N THR A 7 -3.67 2.23 -6.12
CA THR A 7 -3.63 0.90 -5.54
C THR A 7 -3.46 0.98 -4.03
N VAL A 8 -4.12 0.06 -3.34
CA VAL A 8 -4.02 -0.07 -1.89
C VAL A 8 -3.27 -1.36 -1.56
N VAL A 9 -2.31 -1.26 -0.65
CA VAL A 9 -1.47 -2.36 -0.16
C VAL A 9 -1.58 -2.44 1.35
N CYS A 10 -1.79 -3.64 1.88
CA CYS A 10 -1.76 -3.93 3.31
C CYS A 10 -0.42 -4.59 3.61
N ALA A 11 0.46 -3.90 4.34
CA ALA A 11 1.82 -4.37 4.59
C ALA A 11 2.34 -3.88 5.95
N PHE A 12 3.33 -4.58 6.48
CA PHE A 12 4.10 -4.16 7.64
C PHE A 12 5.20 -3.20 7.22
N LEU A 13 5.46 -2.16 8.01
CA LEU A 13 6.63 -1.32 7.82
C LEU A 13 7.85 -1.93 8.51
N SER A 14 8.96 -2.10 7.80
CA SER A 14 10.19 -2.73 8.32
C SER A 14 11.37 -1.76 8.45
N SER A 15 11.40 -0.67 7.68
CA SER A 15 12.42 0.37 7.75
C SER A 15 11.85 1.72 7.31
N PHE A 16 12.48 2.82 7.74
CA PHE A 16 12.12 4.19 7.38
C PHE A 16 13.01 4.81 6.31
N ASP A 17 14.30 4.45 6.29
CA ASP A 17 15.27 5.08 5.39
C ASP A 17 16.25 4.04 4.80
N PRO A 18 16.03 3.58 3.55
CA PRO A 18 14.83 3.84 2.75
C PRO A 18 13.60 3.12 3.35
N PRO A 19 12.37 3.56 3.03
CA PRO A 19 11.19 2.88 3.52
C PRO A 19 11.09 1.47 2.94
N VAL A 20 10.90 0.48 3.81
CA VAL A 20 10.76 -0.92 3.40
C VAL A 20 9.45 -1.47 3.95
N ILE A 21 8.65 -2.06 3.09
CA ILE A 21 7.41 -2.74 3.47
C ILE A 21 7.51 -4.25 3.24
N ASN A 22 6.79 -5.01 4.05
CA ASN A 22 6.73 -6.46 3.94
C ASN A 22 5.27 -6.93 3.95
N ASP A 23 4.89 -7.71 2.95
CA ASP A 23 3.59 -8.38 2.87
C ASP A 23 3.74 -9.87 2.51
N HIS A 24 2.61 -10.55 2.33
CA HIS A 24 2.60 -11.97 1.95
C HIS A 24 3.28 -12.29 0.59
N THR A 25 3.53 -11.29 -0.25
CA THR A 25 4.21 -11.45 -1.54
C THR A 25 5.72 -11.20 -1.46
N GLY A 26 6.19 -10.62 -0.35
CA GLY A 26 7.59 -10.43 -0.04
C GLY A 26 7.91 -9.05 0.51
N THR A 27 9.20 -8.71 0.46
CA THR A 27 9.75 -7.45 0.97
C THR A 27 10.03 -6.49 -0.18
N PHE A 28 9.57 -5.25 -0.08
CA PHE A 28 9.71 -4.22 -1.10
C PHE A 28 10.29 -2.95 -0.51
N ALA A 29 11.40 -2.47 -1.09
CA ALA A 29 11.93 -1.15 -0.82
C ALA A 29 11.16 -0.10 -1.65
N LEU A 30 10.55 0.87 -0.98
CA LEU A 30 9.84 1.96 -1.63
C LEU A 30 10.85 3.00 -2.13
N LYS A 31 10.63 3.46 -3.36
CA LYS A 31 11.41 4.55 -3.96
C LYS A 31 10.85 5.95 -3.64
N CYS A 32 9.67 6.01 -3.01
CA CYS A 32 9.03 7.26 -2.61
C CYS A 32 9.08 7.44 -1.09
N PRO A 33 9.13 8.69 -0.60
CA PRO A 33 9.03 8.96 0.83
C PRO A 33 7.64 8.60 1.36
N LEU A 34 7.58 8.26 2.65
CA LEU A 34 6.31 8.08 3.36
C LEU A 34 5.69 9.44 3.70
N PRO A 35 4.35 9.55 3.75
CA PRO A 35 3.68 10.76 4.22
C PRO A 35 4.02 11.06 5.69
N THR A 36 4.31 12.32 6.00
CA THR A 36 4.77 12.79 7.33
C THR A 36 3.65 12.97 8.35
N ASP A 37 2.40 12.92 7.91
CA ASP A 37 1.25 13.36 8.72
C ASP A 37 0.70 12.28 9.66
N THR A 38 1.31 11.11 9.68
CA THR A 38 0.87 9.96 10.49
C THR A 38 1.99 9.55 11.43
N PRO A 39 1.75 9.28 12.71
CA PRO A 39 2.76 8.65 13.56
C PRO A 39 3.07 7.26 12.97
N ILE A 40 4.32 7.07 12.57
CA ILE A 40 4.75 5.85 11.92
C ILE A 40 5.70 5.10 12.84
N GLU A 41 5.48 3.79 13.00
CA GLU A 41 6.31 2.90 13.81
C GLU A 41 6.76 1.68 12.99
N ILE A 42 8.02 1.27 13.17
CA ILE A 42 8.53 0.02 12.56
C ILE A 42 7.86 -1.17 13.25
N GLY A 43 7.49 -2.16 12.44
CA GLY A 43 6.81 -3.37 12.85
C GLY A 43 5.29 -3.27 12.76
N ASP A 44 4.75 -2.07 12.60
CA ASP A 44 3.31 -1.86 12.53
C ASP A 44 2.72 -2.10 11.15
N LEU A 45 1.42 -2.40 11.16
CA LEU A 45 0.67 -2.75 9.98
C LEU A 45 -0.09 -1.53 9.47
N TYR A 46 0.02 -1.27 8.17
CA TYR A 46 -0.60 -0.12 7.53
C TYR A 46 -1.33 -0.50 6.25
N LEU A 47 -2.36 0.28 5.93
CA LEU A 47 -2.90 0.42 4.58
C LEU A 47 -2.19 1.58 3.88
N PHE A 48 -1.40 1.25 2.87
CA PHE A 48 -0.70 2.20 2.01
C PHE A 48 -1.55 2.47 0.77
N LEU A 49 -1.89 3.74 0.54
CA LEU A 49 -2.48 4.21 -0.71
C LEU A 49 -1.36 4.72 -1.61
N PHE A 50 -1.12 4.01 -2.71
CA PHE A 50 -0.20 4.43 -3.74
C PHE A 50 -0.96 4.98 -4.94
N GLN A 51 -0.47 6.09 -5.47
CA GLN A 51 -0.96 6.67 -6.70
C GLN A 51 0.17 6.73 -7.71
N PHE A 52 -0.09 6.23 -8.92
CA PHE A 52 0.86 6.35 -10.03
C PHE A 52 0.91 7.79 -10.53
N ASN A 53 2.09 8.41 -10.47
CA ASN A 53 2.36 9.67 -11.12
C ASN A 53 2.89 9.39 -12.54
N SER A 54 2.07 9.70 -13.55
CA SER A 54 2.41 9.48 -14.97
C SER A 54 3.52 10.38 -15.49
N GLU A 55 3.74 11.55 -14.89
CA GLU A 55 4.79 12.49 -15.29
C GLU A 55 6.17 12.00 -14.84
N LEU A 56 6.23 11.37 -13.66
CA LEU A 56 7.47 10.85 -13.07
C LEU A 56 7.68 9.35 -13.33
N GLY A 57 6.68 8.66 -13.87
CA GLY A 57 6.73 7.21 -14.09
C GLY A 57 6.88 6.39 -12.81
N GLN A 58 6.44 6.93 -11.67
CA GLN A 58 6.68 6.35 -10.34
C GLN A 58 5.43 6.38 -9.47
N TYR A 59 5.33 5.44 -8.54
CA TYR A 59 4.30 5.45 -7.50
C TYR A 59 4.70 6.38 -6.36
N ARG A 60 3.74 7.17 -5.89
CA ARG A 60 3.84 7.97 -4.67
C ARG A 60 2.95 7.37 -3.58
N CYS A 61 3.47 7.24 -2.36
CA CYS A 61 2.62 6.96 -1.20
C CYS A 61 1.89 8.25 -0.81
N CYS A 62 0.57 8.29 -1.02
CA CYS A 62 -0.25 9.47 -0.73
C CYS A 62 -0.83 9.43 0.69
N ARG A 63 -1.07 8.23 1.22
CA ARG A 63 -1.68 8.06 2.54
C ARG A 63 -1.23 6.74 3.17
N MET A 64 -1.05 6.78 4.49
CA MET A 64 -0.88 5.61 5.34
C MET A 64 -1.97 5.62 6.39
N THR A 65 -2.59 4.47 6.64
CA THR A 65 -3.58 4.31 7.72
C THR A 65 -3.15 3.15 8.60
N PRO A 66 -2.82 3.37 9.89
CA PRO A 66 -2.46 2.30 10.79
C PRO A 66 -3.65 1.38 11.02
N ILE A 67 -3.39 0.08 11.10
CA ILE A 67 -4.42 -0.93 11.38
C ILE A 67 -3.90 -1.95 12.42
N PRO A 68 -4.78 -2.46 13.29
CA PRO A 68 -4.41 -3.52 14.23
C PRO A 68 -3.88 -4.77 13.52
N ARG A 69 -2.78 -5.33 14.00
CA ARG A 69 -2.12 -6.51 13.39
C ARG A 69 -3.06 -7.73 13.27
N VAL A 70 -3.99 -7.89 14.22
CA VAL A 70 -5.02 -8.95 14.22
C VAL A 70 -5.93 -8.88 12.98
N LEU A 71 -6.05 -7.72 12.34
CA LEU A 71 -6.88 -7.54 11.14
C LEU A 71 -6.14 -7.83 9.84
N TYR A 72 -4.87 -8.25 9.87
CA TYR A 72 -4.07 -8.48 8.66
C TYR A 72 -4.76 -9.43 7.68
N SER A 73 -5.19 -10.60 8.15
CA SER A 73 -5.87 -11.62 7.32
C SER A 73 -7.19 -11.12 6.75
N VAL A 74 -7.93 -10.31 7.51
CA VAL A 74 -9.20 -9.70 7.09
C VAL A 74 -8.94 -8.73 5.93
N TYR A 75 -7.99 -7.81 6.09
CA TYR A 75 -7.66 -6.85 5.03
C TYR A 75 -7.03 -7.50 3.80
N GLN A 76 -6.21 -8.53 3.98
CA GLN A 76 -5.66 -9.29 2.86
C GLN A 76 -6.77 -9.93 2.03
N LYS A 77 -7.78 -10.53 2.67
CA LYS A 77 -8.95 -11.08 1.99
C LYS A 77 -9.76 -10.00 1.27
N ILE A 78 -10.08 -8.90 1.96
CA ILE A 78 -10.84 -7.78 1.37
C ILE A 78 -10.13 -7.22 0.13
N LEU A 79 -8.81 -7.01 0.19
CA LEU A 79 -8.03 -6.52 -0.94
C LEU A 79 -7.97 -7.52 -2.08
N SER A 80 -7.85 -8.81 -1.78
CA SER A 80 -7.89 -9.88 -2.78
C SER A 80 -9.24 -9.89 -3.52
N ASP A 81 -10.34 -9.93 -2.77
CA ASP A 81 -11.71 -9.95 -3.31
C ASP A 81 -11.99 -8.68 -4.14
N TYR A 82 -11.54 -7.52 -3.66
CA TYR A 82 -11.64 -6.25 -4.37
C TYR A 82 -10.89 -6.27 -5.72
N ARG A 83 -9.65 -6.75 -5.73
CA ARG A 83 -8.83 -6.88 -6.95
C ARG A 83 -9.45 -7.87 -7.93
N SER A 84 -9.94 -9.01 -7.44
CA SER A 84 -10.66 -9.99 -8.25
C SER A 84 -11.93 -9.42 -8.88
N SER A 85 -12.70 -8.61 -8.14
CA SER A 85 -13.91 -7.95 -8.65
C SER A 85 -13.59 -6.93 -9.74
N ARG A 86 -12.60 -6.06 -9.53
CA ARG A 86 -12.13 -5.09 -10.55
C ARG A 86 -11.68 -5.78 -11.84
N ASN A 87 -10.94 -6.89 -11.71
CA ASN A 87 -10.49 -7.66 -12.88
C ASN A 87 -11.65 -8.33 -13.63
N LYS A 88 -12.76 -8.67 -12.96
CA LYS A 88 -13.97 -9.19 -13.61
C LYS A 88 -14.77 -8.10 -14.30
N SER A 89 -14.84 -6.90 -13.72
CA SER A 89 -15.58 -5.76 -14.29
C SER A 89 -14.88 -5.09 -15.48
N MET A 90 -13.60 -5.41 -15.72
CA MET A 90 -12.81 -4.90 -16.85
C MET A 90 -12.73 -5.89 -18.03
N LYS A 91 -13.39 -7.04 -17.93
CA LYS A 91 -13.60 -7.98 -19.04
C LYS A 91 -14.98 -7.78 -19.63
#